data_AF-A0AAU6X367-F1
#
_entry.id   AF-A0AAU6X367-F1
#
_cell.length_a   1.000
_cell.length_b   1.000
_cell.length_c   1.000
_cell.angle_alpha   90.00
_cell.angle_beta   90.00
_cell.angle_gamma   90.00
#
_symmetry.space_group_name_H-M   'P 1'
#
loop_
_entity.id
_entity.type
_entity.pdbx_description
1 polymer ?
#
loop_
_entity_poly.entity_id
_entity_poly.type
_entity_poly.pdbx_seq_one_letter_code
_entity_poly.pdbx_strand_id
1 'polypeptide(L)'
;MKTSATETRLIDSYLLGQMPPADKLVFDAKLMLCPELQQTADCQQKVHQLVKLRGRQKLKARIQEAEQKVFSQPEYSGFRQRVWRLFNRL
;
A
#
# COMPACT_ATOMS: atom_id res chain seq x y z
N MET A 1 4.96 -0.74 32.36
CA MET A 1 5.47 -0.91 30.98
C MET A 1 4.35 -1.46 30.08
N LYS A 2 3.73 -0.59 29.28
CA LYS A 2 2.80 -0.92 28.17
C LYS A 2 3.33 -0.26 26.88
N THR A 3 4.64 -0.28 26.69
CA THR A 3 5.38 0.67 25.83
C THR A 3 5.43 0.27 24.34
N SER A 4 5.55 -1.02 24.02
CA SER A 4 5.73 -1.47 22.61
C SER A 4 4.53 -1.20 21.68
N ALA A 5 3.29 -1.39 22.16
CA ALA A 5 2.10 -1.16 21.34
C ALA A 5 1.84 0.34 21.07
N THR A 6 2.16 1.20 22.04
CA THR A 6 2.06 2.65 21.87
C THR A 6 3.13 3.16 20.92
N GLU A 7 4.36 2.65 21.04
CA GLU A 7 5.47 3.01 20.16
C GLU A 7 5.22 2.60 18.72
N THR A 8 4.72 1.37 18.50
CA THR A 8 4.33 0.90 17.16
C THR A 8 3.30 1.82 16.51
N ARG A 9 2.26 2.23 17.25
CA ARG A 9 1.25 3.17 16.72
C ARG A 9 1.83 4.55 16.41
N LEU A 10 2.77 5.03 17.20
CA LEU A 10 3.44 6.32 16.98
C LEU A 10 4.29 6.27 15.71
N ILE A 11 5.09 5.23 15.54
CA ILE A 11 5.88 5.03 14.33
C ILE A 11 4.95 4.86 13.11
N ASP A 12 3.86 4.10 13.22
CA ASP A 12 2.89 3.96 12.13
C ASP A 12 2.28 5.31 11.75
N SER A 13 1.87 6.11 12.74
CA SER A 13 1.31 7.44 12.50
C SER A 13 2.32 8.36 11.82
N TYR A 14 3.60 8.26 12.19
CA TYR A 14 4.70 8.97 11.56
C TYR A 14 4.91 8.52 10.10
N LEU A 15 5.09 7.22 9.87
CA LEU A 15 5.37 6.64 8.55
C LEU A 15 4.21 6.81 7.55
N LEU A 16 2.97 6.79 8.04
CA LEU A 16 1.77 6.99 7.23
C LEU A 16 1.42 8.47 7.02
N GLY A 17 2.19 9.40 7.59
CA GLY A 17 1.95 10.84 7.45
C GLY A 17 0.69 11.33 8.16
N GLN A 18 0.26 10.63 9.21
CA GLN A 18 -0.95 10.93 9.99
C GLN A 18 -0.65 11.80 11.21
N MET A 19 0.62 12.01 11.56
CA MET A 19 1.02 12.87 12.67
C MET A 19 0.80 14.36 12.37
N PRO A 20 0.30 15.14 13.34
CA PRO A 20 0.33 16.60 13.27
C PRO A 20 1.76 17.14 13.08
N PRO A 21 1.94 18.30 12.42
CA PRO A 21 3.28 18.84 12.15
C PRO A 21 4.16 19.04 13.39
N ALA A 22 3.57 19.50 14.50
CA ALA A 22 4.31 19.70 15.76
C ALA A 22 4.80 18.37 16.35
N ASP A 23 3.93 17.35 16.37
CA ASP A 23 4.28 16.02 16.86
C ASP A 23 5.32 15.35 15.98
N LYS A 24 5.23 15.57 14.66
CA LYS A 24 6.23 15.10 13.70
C LYS A 24 7.61 15.67 14.00
N LEU A 25 7.72 16.99 14.24
CA LEU A 25 9.01 17.62 14.57
C LEU A 25 9.62 17.05 15.85
N VAL A 26 8.81 16.82 16.89
CA VAL A 26 9.26 16.17 18.13
C VAL A 26 9.71 14.74 17.85
N PHE A 27 8.99 14.02 16.99
CA PHE A 27 9.33 12.65 16.61
C PHE A 27 10.64 12.60 15.80
N ASP A 28 10.85 13.53 14.87
CA ASP A 28 12.09 13.67 14.10
C ASP A 28 13.30 13.85 15.03
N ALA A 29 13.18 14.71 16.05
CA ALA A 29 14.22 14.89 17.07
C ALA A 29 14.47 13.61 17.87
N LYS A 30 13.42 12.86 18.22
CA LYS A 30 13.56 11.57 18.94
C LYS A 30 14.26 10.51 18.10
N LEU A 31 13.97 10.44 16.80
CA LEU A 31 14.65 9.52 15.88
C LEU A 31 16.16 9.80 15.82
N MET A 32 16.57 11.07 15.87
CA MET A 32 17.99 11.46 15.90
C MET A 32 18.68 11.13 17.23
N LEU A 33 17.96 11.22 18.35
CA LEU A 33 18.51 11.02 19.70
C LEU A 33 18.46 9.57 20.18
N CYS A 34 17.61 8.73 19.59
CA CYS A 34 17.35 7.36 20.04
C CYS A 34 17.57 6.36 18.89
N PRO A 35 18.78 5.78 18.74
CA PRO A 35 19.11 4.84 17.67
C PRO A 35 18.20 3.60 17.64
N GLU A 36 17.74 3.11 18.78
CA GLU A 36 16.86 1.94 18.89
C GLU A 36 15.48 2.24 18.29
N LEU A 37 14.97 3.47 18.50
CA LEU A 37 13.72 3.92 17.91
C LEU A 37 13.86 4.03 16.38
N GLN A 38 14.98 4.57 15.90
CA GLN A 38 15.27 4.65 14.47
C GLN A 38 15.32 3.27 13.81
N GLN A 39 16.02 2.30 14.42
CA GLN A 39 16.08 0.92 13.91
C GLN A 39 14.68 0.28 13.85
N THR A 40 13.86 0.52 14.87
CA THR A 40 12.48 0.01 14.93
C THR A 40 11.63 0.63 13.82
N ALA A 41 11.76 1.95 13.60
CA ALA A 41 11.09 2.67 12.52
C ALA A 41 11.50 2.16 11.13
N ASP A 42 12.79 1.94 10.90
CA ASP A 42 13.30 1.39 9.64
C ASP A 42 12.76 -0.01 9.35
N CYS A 43 12.70 -0.87 10.38
CA CYS A 43 12.11 -2.19 10.27
C CYS A 43 10.62 -2.12 9.92
N GLN A 44 9.85 -1.28 10.62
CA GLN A 44 8.42 -1.11 10.34
C GLN A 44 8.18 -0.54 8.94
N GLN A 45 8.99 0.42 8.48
CA GLN A 45 8.93 0.94 7.12
C GLN A 45 9.13 -0.18 6.08
N LYS A 46 10.11 -1.07 6.28
CA LYS A 46 10.34 -2.22 5.38
C LYS A 46 9.14 -3.17 5.37
N VAL A 47 8.54 -3.44 6.53
CA VAL A 47 7.33 -4.28 6.62
C VAL A 47 6.17 -3.65 5.85
N HIS A 48 5.91 -2.35 6.02
CA HIS A 48 4.89 -1.61 5.27
C HIS A 48 5.11 -1.70 3.76
N GLN A 49 6.36 -1.56 3.30
CA GLN A 49 6.70 -1.72 1.89
C GLN A 49 6.41 -3.13 1.36
N LEU A 50 6.76 -4.17 2.12
CA LEU A 50 6.49 -5.56 1.75
C LEU A 50 4.98 -5.85 1.68
N VAL A 51 4.21 -5.39 2.66
CA VAL A 51 2.75 -5.55 2.68
C VAL A 51 2.13 -4.84 1.47
N LYS A 52 2.56 -3.61 1.18
CA LYS A 52 2.09 -2.85 0.00
C LYS A 52 2.42 -3.55 -1.30
N LEU A 53 3.63 -4.10 -1.44
CA LEU A 53 4.06 -4.84 -2.63
C LEU A 53 3.20 -6.08 -2.83
N ARG A 54 3.00 -6.88 -1.78
CA ARG A 54 2.16 -8.08 -1.83
C ARG A 54 0.71 -7.73 -2.17
N GLY A 55 0.18 -6.65 -1.60
CA GLY A 55 -1.15 -6.14 -1.92
C GLY A 55 -1.27 -5.78 -3.41
N ARG A 56 -0.28 -5.09 -3.98
CA ARG A 56 -0.23 -4.76 -5.41
C ARG A 56 -0.17 -6.01 -6.30
N GLN A 57 0.64 -6.99 -5.95
CA GLN A 57 0.73 -8.26 -6.68
C GLN A 57 -0.61 -9.01 -6.67
N LYS A 58 -1.27 -9.09 -5.51
CA LYS A 58 -2.60 -9.71 -5.39
C LYS A 58 -3.66 -8.96 -6.22
N LEU A 59 -3.65 -7.63 -6.20
CA LEU A 59 -4.57 -6.84 -7.02
C LEU A 59 -4.31 -7.07 -8.51
N LYS A 60 -3.05 -7.06 -8.94
CA LYS A 60 -2.67 -7.34 -10.33
C LYS A 60 -3.17 -8.72 -10.78
N ALA A 61 -2.95 -9.76 -9.97
CA ALA A 61 -3.44 -11.10 -10.27
C ALA A 61 -4.96 -11.15 -10.45
N ARG A 62 -5.72 -10.45 -9.60
CA ARG A 62 -7.19 -10.35 -9.73
C ARG A 62 -7.63 -9.64 -11.01
N ILE A 63 -6.91 -8.59 -11.41
CA ILE A 63 -7.19 -7.88 -12.67
C ILE A 63 -6.92 -8.79 -13.86
N GLN A 64 -5.80 -9.52 -13.85
CA GLN A 64 -5.46 -10.48 -14.90
C GLN A 64 -6.47 -11.63 -14.99
N GLU A 65 -6.96 -12.13 -13.85
CA GLU A 65 -8.01 -13.15 -13.83
C GLU A 65 -9.32 -12.61 -14.43
N ALA A 66 -9.71 -11.38 -14.08
CA ALA A 66 -10.89 -10.74 -14.65
C ALA A 66 -10.75 -10.51 -16.15
N GLU A 67 -9.59 -10.02 -16.60
CA GLU A 67 -9.25 -9.87 -18.01
C GLU A 67 -9.38 -11.21 -18.75
N GLN A 68 -8.72 -12.27 -18.25
CA GLN A 68 -8.78 -13.59 -18.86
C GLN A 68 -10.22 -14.11 -18.97
N LYS A 69 -11.03 -13.97 -17.92
CA LYS A 69 -12.45 -14.37 -17.96
C LYS A 69 -13.22 -13.63 -19.04
N VAL A 70 -13.13 -12.30 -19.05
CA VAL A 70 -13.84 -11.44 -20.01
C VAL A 70 -13.40 -11.71 -21.45
N PHE A 71 -12.10 -11.93 -21.68
CA PHE A 71 -11.56 -12.03 -23.03
C PHE A 71 -11.50 -13.46 -23.58
N SER A 72 -11.59 -14.50 -22.75
CA SER A 72 -11.58 -15.90 -23.20
C SER A 72 -12.95 -16.57 -23.22
N GLN A 73 -13.85 -16.24 -22.28
CA GLN A 73 -15.13 -16.95 -22.18
C GLN A 73 -16.16 -16.44 -23.21
N PRO A 74 -16.91 -17.33 -23.89
CA PRO A 74 -17.86 -16.95 -24.93
C PRO A 74 -19.03 -16.10 -24.40
N GLU A 75 -19.40 -16.27 -23.14
CA GLU A 75 -20.47 -15.56 -22.43
C GLU A 75 -20.27 -14.03 -22.40
N TYR A 76 -19.02 -13.56 -22.42
CA TYR A 76 -18.68 -12.13 -22.41
C TYR A 76 -18.42 -11.53 -23.80
N SER A 77 -18.73 -12.25 -24.88
CA SER A 77 -18.52 -11.79 -26.27
C SER A 77 -19.18 -10.44 -26.58
N GLY A 78 -20.42 -10.21 -26.13
CA GLY A 78 -21.11 -8.94 -26.30
C GLY A 78 -20.43 -7.77 -25.56
N PHE A 79 -19.89 -8.02 -24.36
CA PHE A 79 -19.10 -7.01 -23.64
C PHE A 79 -17.80 -6.69 -24.39
N ARG A 80 -17.05 -7.72 -24.82
CA ARG A 80 -15.83 -7.53 -25.63
C ARG A 80 -16.11 -6.65 -26.85
N GLN A 81 -17.14 -6.95 -27.62
CA GLN A 81 -17.48 -6.18 -28.82
C GLN A 81 -17.82 -4.71 -28.53
N ARG A 82 -18.43 -4.40 -27.37
CA ARG A 82 -18.67 -3.02 -26.95
C ARG A 82 -17.35 -2.31 -26.65
N VAL A 83 -16.43 -2.96 -25.93
CA VAL A 83 -15.11 -2.42 -25.64
C VAL A 83 -14.33 -2.16 -26.93
N TRP A 84 -14.23 -3.14 -27.84
CA TRP A 84 -13.55 -2.96 -29.13
C TRP A 84 -14.14 -1.80 -29.95
N ARG A 85 -15.46 -1.61 -29.93
CA ARG A 85 -16.11 -0.47 -30.62
C ARG A 85 -15.71 0.90 -30.07
N LEU A 86 -15.29 1.00 -28.81
CA LEU A 86 -14.77 2.26 -28.25
C LEU A 86 -13.40 2.61 -28.84
N PHE A 87 -12.60 1.60 -29.18
CA PHE A 87 -11.24 1.79 -29.71
C PHE A 87 -11.19 1.80 -31.25
N ASN A 88 -12.19 1.24 -31.94
CA ASN A 88 -12.27 1.23 -33.41
C ASN A 88 -13.01 2.44 -34.01
N ARG A 89 -13.39 3.44 -33.20
CA ARG A 89 -13.98 4.72 -33.66
C ARG A 89 -12.96 5.87 -33.74
N LEU A 90 -11.67 5.55 -33.63
CA LEU A 90 -10.54 6.45 -33.87
C LEU A 90 -9.93 6.17 -35.24
#